data_AF-A0A0C9MDL8-F1
#
_entry.id   AF-A0A0C9MDL8-F1
#
_cell.length_a   1.000
_cell.length_b   1.000
_cell.length_c   1.000
_cell.angle_alpha   90.00
_cell.angle_beta   90.00
_cell.angle_gamma   90.00
#
_symmetry.space_group_name_H-M   'P 1'
#
loop_
_entity.id
_entity.type
_entity.pdbx_description
1 polymer ?
#
loop_
_entity_poly.entity_id
_entity_poly.type
_entity_poly.pdbx_seq_one_letter_code
_entity_poly.pdbx_strand_id
1 'polypeptide(L)'
;MSQQQYIKDVCCSTLPNITEYHKIRATLYRQSYLIFQKLHQRSSSITVNQAVKEYGDVLNEQIELVEQYYELALNKERQEYLKLSAIWQLCQIVYFSDQKDDIEALVKWYNRTNSSLYYEYDRQAIFNNPEGPLEHPSFWPFAIRMTTLGRIDQLSALLKRTLPGISFSRNSDILPYAIALNDITLNLPLNKEKLSTTMANLRASKRFNLKIDHHAQQLLVVMAILSGDEAITLEHTQDDIHAYICCRFYQPTVGSFTDYSARHPPLSNQSSSSSLLPSQNVLRSIIAGDIYQAIEECVHYDWWLLAHLTDLLSMNQMIDREINIPVRQDTISVPVKSHFILYYASALKNQFGLWKQAYSYMFECGDLGKEVVIEHLNSMDLNMDDSALTEVMDFCNHHSLESTAIELYKRKASMCMESKDYKKALYYYRTSKQHQYIDTVFYEIIWHLAMTGRWFDISSLGSEQFDGIYYTIYQHLYNLHNHIERSELKEAAKEFRALVDSDSVPNHIMAIVIWEGLALVRDLHTSQLTSADILRIKLLWQKLNKLSPAQDFKLLYFYNNQDKSNVPERDGDLESVLRYQKQDFLDTTGVWFSRALEKII
;
A
#
# COMPACT_ATOMS: atom_id res chain seq x y z
N MET A 1 -17.72 12.22 -11.21
CA MET A 1 -18.06 11.85 -9.82
C MET A 1 -17.66 10.40 -9.51
N SER A 2 -17.87 9.45 -10.43
CA SER A 2 -17.42 8.06 -10.33
C SER A 2 -15.91 7.89 -10.03
N GLN A 3 -15.02 8.60 -10.73
CA GLN A 3 -13.56 8.51 -10.52
C GLN A 3 -13.10 8.97 -9.14
N GLN A 4 -13.60 10.11 -8.65
CA GLN A 4 -13.28 10.58 -7.30
C GLN A 4 -13.78 9.62 -6.22
N GLN A 5 -14.94 8.98 -6.43
CA GLN A 5 -15.44 7.98 -5.50
C GLN A 5 -14.59 6.71 -5.52
N TYR A 6 -14.19 6.23 -6.71
CA TYR A 6 -13.26 5.12 -6.86
C TYR A 6 -11.94 5.39 -6.14
N ILE A 7 -11.36 6.59 -6.32
CA ILE A 7 -10.13 6.99 -5.65
C ILE A 7 -10.30 6.95 -4.12
N LYS A 8 -11.42 7.45 -3.59
CA LYS A 8 -11.72 7.37 -2.16
C LYS A 8 -11.83 5.94 -1.66
N ASP A 9 -12.50 5.07 -2.42
CA ASP A 9 -12.65 3.65 -2.07
C ASP A 9 -11.28 2.94 -2.05
N VAL A 10 -10.42 3.22 -3.04
CA VAL A 10 -9.02 2.77 -3.06
C VAL A 10 -8.27 3.27 -1.82
N CYS A 11 -8.38 4.56 -1.51
CA CYS A 11 -7.64 5.17 -0.41
C CYS A 11 -7.99 4.57 0.96
N CYS A 12 -9.22 4.11 1.14
CA CYS A 12 -9.68 3.47 2.37
C CYS A 12 -9.51 1.95 2.37
N SER A 13 -9.01 1.35 1.29
CA SER A 13 -8.89 -0.11 1.18
C SER A 13 -7.84 -0.69 2.13
N THR A 14 -8.16 -1.89 2.63
CA THR A 14 -7.34 -2.68 3.54
C THR A 14 -7.46 -4.14 3.14
N LEU A 15 -6.40 -4.94 3.26
CA LEU A 15 -6.48 -6.37 2.94
C LEU A 15 -7.34 -7.09 3.98
N PRO A 16 -8.30 -7.92 3.54
CA PRO A 16 -9.12 -8.71 4.44
C PRO A 16 -8.28 -9.78 5.17
N ASN A 17 -8.68 -10.12 6.39
CA ASN A 17 -8.16 -11.25 7.19
C ASN A 17 -6.68 -11.19 7.64
N ILE A 18 -6.04 -10.02 7.63
CA ILE A 18 -4.67 -9.85 8.16
C ILE A 18 -4.77 -9.18 9.53
N THR A 19 -4.69 -9.94 10.62
CA THR A 19 -4.84 -9.34 11.97
C THR A 19 -3.75 -9.69 12.99
N GLU A 20 -2.86 -10.66 12.74
CA GLU A 20 -1.84 -11.02 13.76
C GLU A 20 -0.37 -11.00 13.29
N TYR A 21 -0.06 -11.07 11.98
CA TYR A 21 1.31 -11.29 11.48
C TYR A 21 1.88 -10.18 10.58
N HIS A 22 1.47 -8.92 10.81
CA HIS A 22 1.87 -7.78 9.96
C HIS A 22 3.39 -7.63 9.77
N LYS A 23 4.19 -7.94 10.80
CA LYS A 23 5.65 -7.81 10.74
C LYS A 23 6.31 -8.83 9.82
N ILE A 24 5.76 -10.04 9.74
CA ILE A 24 6.31 -11.14 8.94
C ILE A 24 6.03 -10.89 7.46
N ARG A 25 4.81 -10.49 7.11
CA ARG A 25 4.43 -10.07 5.75
C ARG A 25 5.17 -8.83 5.25
N ALA A 26 5.51 -7.89 6.15
CA ALA A 26 6.24 -6.69 5.77
C ALA A 26 7.62 -6.99 5.16
N THR A 27 8.28 -8.09 5.54
CA THR A 27 9.55 -8.51 4.95
C THR A 27 9.38 -8.90 3.48
N LEU A 28 8.42 -9.78 3.18
CA LEU A 28 8.02 -10.15 1.82
C LEU A 28 7.74 -8.91 0.96
N TYR A 29 6.94 -7.97 1.47
CA TYR A 29 6.56 -6.77 0.73
C TYR A 29 7.74 -5.82 0.47
N ARG A 30 8.68 -5.70 1.41
CA ARG A 30 9.91 -4.91 1.21
C ARG A 30 10.81 -5.54 0.16
N GLN A 31 11.02 -6.86 0.21
CA GLN A 31 11.83 -7.55 -0.80
C GLN A 31 11.19 -7.48 -2.18
N SER A 32 9.87 -7.67 -2.26
CA SER A 32 9.10 -7.57 -3.51
C SER A 32 9.18 -6.16 -4.10
N TYR A 33 9.11 -5.11 -3.27
CA TYR A 33 9.31 -3.74 -3.72
C TYR A 33 10.69 -3.50 -4.35
N LEU A 34 11.76 -4.12 -3.86
CA LEU A 34 13.09 -3.99 -4.47
C LEU A 34 13.12 -4.59 -5.88
N ILE A 35 12.42 -5.70 -6.09
CA ILE A 35 12.29 -6.33 -7.42
C ILE A 35 11.49 -5.41 -8.34
N PHE A 36 10.33 -4.92 -7.87
CA PHE A 36 9.49 -3.97 -8.60
C PHE A 36 10.27 -2.72 -9.03
N GLN A 37 11.04 -2.13 -8.11
CA GLN A 37 11.85 -0.95 -8.41
C GLN A 37 12.93 -1.24 -9.46
N LYS A 38 13.61 -2.39 -9.38
CA LYS A 38 14.62 -2.81 -10.38
C LYS A 38 14.02 -3.00 -11.77
N LEU A 39 12.78 -3.48 -11.83
CA LEU A 39 12.05 -3.78 -13.06
C LEU A 39 11.58 -2.50 -13.78
N HIS A 40 11.07 -1.51 -13.03
CA HIS A 40 10.45 -0.29 -13.58
C HIS A 40 11.42 0.89 -13.74
N GLN A 41 12.70 0.70 -13.43
CA GLN A 41 13.75 1.67 -13.76
C GLN A 41 13.88 1.84 -15.29
N ARG A 42 14.16 3.08 -15.75
CA ARG A 42 14.32 3.42 -17.19
C ARG A 42 15.38 2.58 -17.92
N SER A 43 16.38 2.10 -17.19
CA SER A 43 17.32 1.08 -17.63
C SER A 43 17.09 -0.17 -16.79
N SER A 44 16.02 -0.92 -17.09
CA SER A 44 15.62 -2.09 -16.31
C SER A 44 16.82 -3.00 -16.09
N SER A 45 17.17 -3.21 -14.82
CA SER A 45 18.34 -4.00 -14.43
C SER A 45 18.10 -5.51 -14.54
N ILE A 46 16.83 -5.90 -14.67
CA ILE A 46 16.35 -7.28 -14.74
C ILE A 46 15.30 -7.41 -15.84
N THR A 47 15.20 -8.61 -16.44
CA THR A 47 14.14 -8.94 -17.40
C THR A 47 12.86 -9.39 -16.66
N VAL A 48 11.72 -9.42 -17.36
CA VAL A 48 10.46 -9.93 -16.78
C VAL A 48 10.61 -11.37 -16.29
N ASN A 49 11.23 -12.26 -17.08
CA ASN A 49 11.43 -13.66 -16.67
C ASN A 49 12.37 -13.78 -15.46
N GLN A 50 13.36 -12.90 -15.33
CA GLN A 50 14.20 -12.82 -14.14
C GLN A 50 13.40 -12.32 -12.92
N ALA A 51 12.56 -11.30 -13.08
CA ALA A 51 11.70 -10.80 -12.02
C ALA A 51 10.71 -11.87 -11.53
N VAL A 52 10.09 -12.64 -12.45
CA VAL A 52 9.19 -13.75 -12.12
C VAL A 52 9.90 -14.76 -11.20
N LYS A 53 11.15 -15.09 -11.51
CA LYS A 53 11.97 -15.98 -10.69
C LYS A 53 12.32 -15.36 -9.34
N GLU A 54 12.79 -14.11 -9.31
CA GLU A 54 13.14 -13.40 -8.07
C GLU A 54 11.93 -13.29 -7.11
N TYR A 55 10.72 -13.03 -7.61
CA TYR A 55 9.51 -13.03 -6.78
C TYR A 55 9.18 -14.42 -6.22
N GLY A 56 9.38 -15.48 -7.03
CA GLY A 56 9.20 -16.85 -6.58
C GLY A 56 10.22 -17.25 -5.50
N ASP A 57 11.48 -16.83 -5.66
CA ASP A 57 12.55 -17.07 -4.69
C ASP A 57 12.26 -16.36 -3.37
N VAL A 58 11.85 -15.08 -3.41
CA VAL A 58 11.44 -14.32 -2.22
C VAL A 58 10.25 -14.97 -1.50
N LEU A 59 9.28 -15.51 -2.23
CA LEU A 59 8.15 -16.22 -1.62
C LEU A 59 8.59 -17.53 -0.94
N ASN A 60 9.55 -18.25 -1.52
CA ASN A 60 10.10 -19.46 -0.90
C ASN A 60 10.94 -19.12 0.35
N GLU A 61 11.76 -18.07 0.31
CA GLU A 61 12.46 -17.55 1.49
C GLU A 61 11.46 -17.21 2.60
N GLN A 62 10.33 -16.60 2.25
CA GLN A 62 9.28 -16.29 3.22
C GLN A 62 8.65 -17.54 3.83
N ILE A 63 8.43 -18.60 3.05
CA ILE A 63 7.94 -19.89 3.54
C ILE A 63 8.95 -20.49 4.53
N GLU A 64 10.23 -20.50 4.17
CA GLU A 64 11.31 -21.01 5.02
C GLU A 64 11.44 -20.21 6.33
N LEU A 65 11.32 -18.87 6.27
CA LEU A 65 11.30 -18.02 7.45
C LEU A 65 10.14 -18.39 8.37
N VAL A 66 8.93 -18.55 7.84
CA VAL A 66 7.76 -18.94 8.63
C VAL A 66 7.93 -20.33 9.24
N GLU A 67 8.58 -21.27 8.55
CA GLU A 67 8.87 -22.61 9.07
C GLU A 67 9.85 -22.62 10.26
N GLN A 68 10.76 -21.65 10.33
CA GLN A 68 11.70 -21.53 11.45
C GLN A 68 11.01 -21.08 12.75
N TYR A 69 9.88 -20.37 12.66
CA TYR A 69 9.10 -19.95 13.82
C TYR A 69 8.00 -20.98 14.13
N TYR A 70 8.26 -21.88 15.07
CA TYR A 70 7.36 -22.97 15.48
C TYR A 70 6.17 -22.47 16.34
N GLU A 71 5.30 -21.62 15.78
CA GLU A 71 4.03 -21.23 16.40
C GLU A 71 2.83 -21.80 15.64
N LEU A 72 1.86 -22.34 16.40
CA LEU A 72 0.71 -23.07 15.84
C LEU A 72 -0.19 -22.19 14.94
N ALA A 73 -0.18 -20.87 15.15
CA ALA A 73 -0.92 -19.92 14.34
C ALA A 73 -0.17 -19.51 13.05
N LEU A 74 1.16 -19.67 12.98
CA LEU A 74 1.95 -19.53 11.74
C LEU A 74 1.74 -20.68 10.76
N ASN A 75 1.26 -21.84 11.22
CA ASN A 75 0.93 -22.95 10.34
C ASN A 75 -0.16 -22.59 9.32
N LYS A 76 -1.17 -21.80 9.69
CA LYS A 76 -2.22 -21.37 8.74
C LYS A 76 -1.62 -20.45 7.67
N GLU A 77 -0.80 -19.49 8.09
CA GLU A 77 -0.15 -18.56 7.16
C GLU A 77 0.82 -19.29 6.22
N ARG A 78 1.56 -20.27 6.73
CA ARG A 78 2.38 -21.17 5.92
C ARG A 78 1.57 -21.87 4.83
N GLN A 79 0.39 -22.41 5.15
CA GLN A 79 -0.44 -23.06 4.14
C GLN A 79 -0.91 -22.08 3.05
N GLU A 80 -1.23 -20.84 3.42
CA GLU A 80 -1.57 -19.82 2.43
C GLU A 80 -0.39 -19.46 1.54
N TYR A 81 0.83 -19.33 2.08
CA TYR A 81 2.03 -19.13 1.25
C TYR A 81 2.35 -20.31 0.35
N LEU A 82 2.12 -21.55 0.80
CA LEU A 82 2.31 -22.74 -0.04
C LEU A 82 1.33 -22.76 -1.22
N LYS A 83 0.06 -22.41 -0.99
CA LYS A 83 -0.93 -22.25 -2.07
C LYS A 83 -0.51 -21.15 -3.04
N LEU A 84 -0.09 -20.00 -2.49
CA LEU A 84 0.40 -18.86 -3.26
C LEU A 84 1.59 -19.23 -4.14
N SER A 85 2.56 -19.98 -3.58
CA SER A 85 3.75 -20.45 -4.28
C SER A 85 3.39 -21.46 -5.36
N ALA A 86 2.45 -22.37 -5.10
CA ALA A 86 1.96 -23.30 -6.11
C ALA A 86 1.32 -22.58 -7.30
N ILE A 87 0.49 -21.56 -7.06
CA ILE A 87 -0.11 -20.73 -8.13
C ILE A 87 0.97 -19.96 -8.88
N TRP A 88 1.89 -19.30 -8.16
CA TRP A 88 2.97 -18.52 -8.77
C TRP A 88 3.85 -19.37 -9.68
N GLN A 89 4.29 -20.54 -9.21
CA GLN A 89 5.10 -21.47 -9.99
C GLN A 89 4.36 -21.97 -11.23
N LEU A 90 3.05 -22.20 -11.14
CA LEU A 90 2.26 -22.58 -12.30
C LEU A 90 2.18 -21.45 -13.34
N CYS A 91 1.91 -20.22 -12.90
CA CYS A 91 1.96 -19.04 -13.77
C CYS A 91 3.35 -18.86 -14.42
N GLN A 92 4.43 -19.08 -13.67
CA GLN A 92 5.79 -19.04 -14.19
C GLN A 92 5.99 -20.05 -15.32
N ILE A 93 5.52 -21.30 -15.14
CA ILE A 93 5.67 -22.35 -16.16
C ILE A 93 4.80 -22.06 -17.39
N VAL A 94 3.56 -21.62 -17.20
CA VAL A 94 2.60 -21.47 -18.31
C VAL A 94 2.77 -20.16 -19.07
N TYR A 95 3.00 -19.03 -18.38
CA TYR A 95 3.00 -17.70 -18.99
C TYR A 95 4.39 -17.13 -19.27
N PHE A 96 5.40 -17.52 -18.47
CA PHE A 96 6.72 -16.86 -18.48
C PHE A 96 7.88 -17.80 -18.81
N SER A 97 7.61 -19.06 -19.15
CA SER A 97 8.65 -20.01 -19.55
C SER A 97 9.22 -19.66 -20.94
N ASP A 98 10.54 -19.67 -21.07
CA ASP A 98 11.22 -19.56 -22.36
C ASP A 98 10.93 -20.78 -23.26
N GLN A 99 10.68 -21.93 -22.65
CA GLN A 99 10.26 -23.15 -23.34
C GLN A 99 8.73 -23.20 -23.39
N LYS A 100 8.18 -22.98 -24.59
CA LYS A 100 6.75 -23.20 -24.84
C LYS A 100 6.41 -24.68 -24.58
N ASP A 101 5.34 -24.93 -23.83
CA ASP A 101 4.88 -26.27 -23.44
C ASP A 101 5.92 -27.09 -22.65
N ASP A 102 6.53 -26.54 -21.61
CA ASP A 102 7.42 -27.28 -20.70
C ASP A 102 6.61 -28.27 -19.80
N ILE A 103 6.23 -29.40 -20.40
CA ILE A 103 5.46 -30.45 -19.73
C ILE A 103 6.27 -31.12 -18.62
N GLU A 104 7.59 -31.20 -18.74
CA GLU A 104 8.43 -31.74 -17.69
C GLU A 104 8.39 -30.88 -16.43
N ALA A 105 8.42 -29.55 -16.58
CA ALA A 105 8.22 -28.63 -15.48
C ALA A 105 6.82 -28.75 -14.88
N LEU A 106 5.76 -28.90 -15.70
CA LEU A 106 4.40 -29.13 -15.21
C LEU A 106 4.28 -30.43 -14.40
N VAL A 107 4.87 -31.53 -14.84
CA VAL A 107 4.90 -32.81 -14.09
C VAL A 107 5.66 -32.63 -12.77
N LYS A 108 6.82 -31.97 -12.80
CA LYS A 108 7.61 -31.68 -11.58
C LYS A 108 6.84 -30.82 -10.59
N TRP A 109 6.15 -29.79 -11.08
CA TRP A 109 5.30 -28.91 -10.29
C TRP A 109 4.14 -29.69 -9.66
N TYR A 110 3.37 -30.43 -10.47
CA TYR A 110 2.22 -31.20 -9.98
C TYR A 110 2.64 -32.18 -8.88
N ASN A 111 3.78 -32.85 -9.07
CA ASN A 111 4.35 -33.78 -8.12
C ASN A 111 4.79 -33.12 -6.80
N ARG A 112 5.28 -31.87 -6.84
CA ARG A 112 5.65 -31.12 -5.63
C ARG A 112 4.41 -30.69 -4.84
N THR A 113 3.43 -30.14 -5.52
CA THR A 113 2.18 -29.67 -4.91
C THR A 113 1.37 -30.84 -4.33
N ASN A 114 1.37 -31.99 -5.00
CA ASN A 114 0.67 -33.21 -4.57
C ASN A 114 1.63 -34.24 -3.94
N SER A 115 2.53 -33.78 -3.05
CA SER A 115 3.51 -34.68 -2.40
C SER A 115 2.86 -35.82 -1.60
N SER A 116 1.63 -35.65 -1.13
CA SER A 116 0.85 -36.68 -0.43
C SER A 116 0.64 -37.95 -1.28
N LEU A 117 0.55 -37.82 -2.61
CA LEU A 117 0.36 -38.94 -3.53
C LEU A 117 1.53 -39.93 -3.52
N TYR A 118 2.71 -39.50 -3.11
CA TYR A 118 3.88 -40.38 -2.99
C TYR A 118 3.77 -41.33 -1.80
N TYR A 119 3.10 -40.90 -0.74
CA TYR A 119 3.03 -41.60 0.54
C TYR A 119 1.69 -42.34 0.73
N GLU A 120 0.83 -42.34 -0.30
CA GLU A 120 -0.45 -43.07 -0.29
C GLU A 120 -0.25 -44.58 -0.07
N TYR A 121 0.86 -45.13 -0.57
CA TYR A 121 1.18 -46.56 -0.49
C TYR A 121 2.55 -46.78 0.17
N ASP A 122 2.59 -47.71 1.13
CA ASP A 122 3.84 -48.10 1.78
C ASP A 122 4.67 -49.02 0.87
N ARG A 123 5.70 -48.44 0.26
CA ARG A 123 6.67 -49.14 -0.58
C ARG A 123 7.32 -50.32 0.13
N GLN A 124 7.65 -50.19 1.41
CA GLN A 124 8.34 -51.24 2.17
C GLN A 124 7.41 -52.42 2.44
N ALA A 125 6.16 -52.15 2.80
CA ALA A 125 5.14 -53.18 2.98
C ALA A 125 4.93 -54.03 1.71
N ILE A 126 4.89 -53.38 0.53
CA ILE A 126 4.75 -54.07 -0.75
C ILE A 126 5.89 -55.07 -0.98
N PHE A 127 7.14 -54.67 -0.71
CA PHE A 127 8.29 -55.54 -0.95
C PHE A 127 8.49 -56.63 0.11
N ASN A 128 8.00 -56.41 1.33
CA ASN A 128 8.14 -57.36 2.44
C ASN A 128 7.00 -58.39 2.50
N ASN A 129 6.09 -58.41 1.52
CA ASN A 129 5.01 -59.39 1.48
C ASN A 129 5.55 -60.83 1.38
N PRO A 130 5.21 -61.74 2.31
CA PRO A 130 5.68 -63.13 2.31
C PRO A 130 5.27 -63.93 1.06
N GLU A 131 4.15 -63.60 0.42
CA GLU A 131 3.69 -64.28 -0.82
C GLU A 131 4.35 -63.75 -2.09
N GLY A 132 5.16 -62.70 -1.95
CA GLY A 132 5.84 -61.99 -3.04
C GLY A 132 5.21 -60.62 -3.32
N PRO A 133 5.97 -59.67 -3.90
CA PRO A 133 5.50 -58.29 -4.05
C PRO A 133 4.27 -58.15 -4.97
N LEU A 134 4.14 -59.02 -5.98
CA LEU A 134 3.02 -58.99 -6.94
C LEU A 134 1.67 -59.34 -6.31
N GLU A 135 1.66 -60.16 -5.26
CA GLU A 135 0.44 -60.58 -4.56
C GLU A 135 -0.01 -59.54 -3.52
N HIS A 136 0.78 -58.48 -3.29
CA HIS A 136 0.38 -57.42 -2.36
C HIS A 136 -0.76 -56.57 -2.97
N PRO A 137 -1.86 -56.30 -2.25
CA PRO A 137 -3.02 -55.59 -2.80
C PRO A 137 -2.68 -54.18 -3.33
N SER A 138 -1.72 -53.51 -2.71
CA SER A 138 -1.26 -52.17 -3.14
C SER A 138 -0.21 -52.17 -4.25
N PHE A 139 0.22 -53.33 -4.77
CA PHE A 139 1.27 -53.38 -5.80
C PHE A 139 0.86 -52.64 -7.09
N TRP A 140 -0.28 -53.02 -7.67
CA TRP A 140 -0.79 -52.41 -8.90
C TRP A 140 -1.25 -50.96 -8.70
N PRO A 141 -2.00 -50.62 -7.64
CA PRO A 141 -2.29 -49.22 -7.32
C PRO A 141 -1.03 -48.35 -7.21
N PHE A 142 0.04 -48.85 -6.58
CA PHE A 142 1.31 -48.14 -6.51
C PHE A 142 1.98 -48.01 -7.89
N ALA A 143 2.01 -49.08 -8.69
CA ALA A 143 2.56 -49.05 -10.05
C ALA A 143 1.82 -48.06 -10.96
N ILE A 144 0.49 -48.06 -10.92
CA ILE A 144 -0.39 -47.12 -11.63
C ILE A 144 -0.11 -45.70 -11.14
N ARG A 145 -0.04 -45.47 -9.83
CA ARG A 145 0.28 -44.15 -9.26
C ARG A 145 1.63 -43.63 -9.77
N MET A 146 2.69 -44.43 -9.71
CA MET A 146 4.01 -44.03 -10.22
C MET A 146 3.97 -43.72 -11.73
N THR A 147 3.16 -44.45 -12.49
CA THR A 147 2.93 -44.19 -13.92
C THR A 147 2.22 -42.85 -14.13
N THR A 148 1.11 -42.61 -13.42
CA THR A 148 0.35 -41.34 -13.53
C THR A 148 1.15 -40.11 -13.07
N LEU A 149 2.16 -40.27 -12.21
CA LEU A 149 3.04 -39.19 -11.76
C LEU A 149 4.26 -38.98 -12.68
N GLY A 150 4.36 -39.72 -13.80
CA GLY A 150 5.50 -39.65 -14.72
C GLY A 150 6.81 -40.23 -14.15
N ARG A 151 6.76 -40.98 -13.05
CA ARG A 151 7.93 -41.54 -12.34
C ARG A 151 8.31 -42.91 -12.88
N ILE A 152 8.72 -42.92 -14.15
CA ILE A 152 9.13 -44.12 -14.88
C ILE A 152 10.36 -44.78 -14.22
N ASP A 153 11.20 -43.98 -13.55
CA ASP A 153 12.32 -44.45 -12.72
C ASP A 153 11.85 -45.38 -11.58
N GLN A 154 10.79 -44.99 -10.87
CA GLN A 154 10.26 -45.78 -9.76
C GLN A 154 9.50 -47.02 -10.27
N LEU A 155 8.76 -46.87 -11.38
CA LEU A 155 8.08 -48.00 -12.02
C LEU A 155 9.09 -49.06 -12.50
N SER A 156 10.15 -48.65 -13.20
CA SER A 156 11.19 -49.58 -13.67
C SER A 156 11.95 -50.22 -12.51
N ALA A 157 12.23 -49.49 -11.43
CA ALA A 157 12.83 -50.04 -10.22
C ALA A 157 11.93 -51.08 -9.52
N LEU A 158 10.62 -50.81 -9.47
CA LEU A 158 9.61 -51.74 -8.96
C LEU A 158 9.60 -53.02 -9.80
N LEU A 159 9.47 -52.90 -11.12
CA LEU A 159 9.46 -54.04 -12.04
C LEU A 159 10.77 -54.84 -11.96
N LYS A 160 11.94 -54.20 -12.06
CA LYS A 160 13.26 -54.86 -11.93
C LYS A 160 13.42 -55.67 -10.65
N ARG A 161 12.89 -55.19 -9.52
CA ARG A 161 13.00 -55.88 -8.23
C ARG A 161 12.03 -57.06 -8.12
N THR A 162 10.90 -57.00 -8.82
CA THR A 162 9.89 -58.06 -8.80
C THR A 162 10.10 -59.16 -9.85
N LEU A 163 10.70 -58.86 -10.99
CA LEU A 163 10.95 -59.81 -12.08
C LEU A 163 11.78 -61.06 -11.67
N PRO A 164 12.83 -60.96 -10.83
CA PRO A 164 13.58 -62.12 -10.33
C PRO A 164 12.84 -62.90 -9.23
N GLY A 165 11.72 -62.39 -8.72
CA GLY A 165 11.01 -62.94 -7.58
C GLY A 165 10.11 -64.13 -7.95
N ILE A 166 9.88 -65.00 -6.96
CA ILE A 166 9.06 -66.23 -7.04
C ILE A 166 7.64 -65.95 -7.59
N SER A 167 7.12 -64.73 -7.41
CA SER A 167 5.77 -64.32 -7.80
C SER A 167 5.54 -64.32 -9.32
N PHE A 168 6.51 -63.86 -10.13
CA PHE A 168 6.37 -63.92 -11.59
C PHE A 168 6.74 -65.29 -12.16
N SER A 169 7.61 -66.05 -11.48
CA SER A 169 7.92 -67.43 -11.85
C SER A 169 6.69 -68.36 -11.76
N ARG A 170 5.73 -68.06 -10.87
CA ARG A 170 4.43 -68.76 -10.78
C ARG A 170 3.43 -68.34 -11.87
N ASN A 171 3.62 -67.16 -12.48
CA ASN A 171 2.74 -66.56 -13.47
C ASN A 171 3.45 -66.47 -14.84
N SER A 172 3.84 -67.64 -15.40
CA SER A 172 4.62 -67.74 -16.65
C SER A 172 4.02 -66.98 -17.83
N ASP A 173 2.70 -66.86 -17.87
CA ASP A 173 1.97 -66.32 -19.02
C ASP A 173 2.07 -64.79 -19.12
N ILE A 174 2.33 -64.09 -18.01
CA ILE A 174 2.43 -62.61 -17.98
C ILE A 174 3.89 -62.12 -17.91
N LEU A 175 4.83 -63.00 -17.56
CA LEU A 175 6.24 -62.68 -17.40
C LEU A 175 6.88 -62.05 -18.67
N PRO A 176 6.64 -62.56 -19.90
CA PRO A 176 7.20 -61.96 -21.11
C PRO A 176 6.74 -60.50 -21.31
N TYR A 177 5.50 -60.19 -20.95
CA TYR A 177 4.91 -58.86 -21.08
C TYR A 177 5.43 -57.91 -20.01
N ALA A 178 5.66 -58.39 -18.78
CA ALA A 178 6.28 -57.61 -17.71
C ALA A 178 7.76 -57.29 -18.02
N ILE A 179 8.50 -58.23 -18.63
CA ILE A 179 9.87 -58.00 -19.12
C ILE A 179 9.86 -56.96 -20.24
N ALA A 180 8.96 -57.11 -21.23
CA ALA A 180 8.82 -56.16 -22.32
C ALA A 180 8.47 -54.75 -21.81
N LEU A 181 7.56 -54.65 -20.83
CA LEU A 181 7.23 -53.38 -20.18
C LEU A 181 8.45 -52.76 -19.50
N ASN A 182 9.19 -53.54 -18.71
CA ASN A 182 10.39 -53.05 -18.03
C ASN A 182 11.44 -52.54 -19.03
N ASP A 183 11.66 -53.26 -20.14
CA ASP A 183 12.56 -52.83 -21.21
C ASP A 183 12.09 -51.55 -21.92
N ILE A 184 10.78 -51.40 -22.15
CA ILE A 184 10.20 -50.15 -22.67
C ILE A 184 10.42 -48.99 -21.69
N THR A 185 10.22 -49.20 -20.39
CA THR A 185 10.39 -48.15 -19.36
C THR A 185 11.84 -47.74 -19.14
N LEU A 186 12.81 -48.56 -19.56
CA LEU A 186 14.24 -48.24 -19.42
C LEU A 186 14.81 -47.36 -20.52
N ASN A 187 14.12 -47.28 -21.65
CA ASN A 187 14.56 -46.54 -22.82
C ASN A 187 13.62 -45.34 -23.03
N LEU A 188 14.07 -44.13 -22.68
CA LEU A 188 13.36 -42.87 -22.97
C LEU A 188 13.94 -42.23 -24.23
N PRO A 189 13.12 -41.78 -25.21
CA PRO A 189 11.65 -41.79 -25.24
C PRO A 189 11.03 -43.17 -25.44
N LEU A 190 9.81 -43.37 -24.94
CA LEU A 190 9.12 -44.67 -24.97
C LEU A 190 8.91 -45.19 -26.40
N ASN A 191 9.23 -46.46 -26.64
CA ASN A 191 8.95 -47.12 -27.92
C ASN A 191 7.45 -47.49 -28.03
N LYS A 192 6.67 -46.61 -28.66
CA LYS A 192 5.20 -46.74 -28.81
C LYS A 192 4.77 -47.91 -29.69
N GLU A 193 5.55 -48.26 -30.71
CA GLU A 193 5.27 -49.42 -31.56
C GLU A 193 5.43 -50.74 -30.79
N LYS A 194 6.50 -50.84 -29.99
CA LYS A 194 6.72 -51.99 -29.12
C LYS A 194 5.65 -52.07 -28.02
N LEU A 195 5.25 -50.93 -27.45
CA LEU A 195 4.20 -50.85 -26.44
C LEU A 195 2.84 -51.33 -26.99
N SER A 196 2.40 -50.78 -28.12
CA SER A 196 1.14 -51.17 -28.77
C SER A 196 1.12 -52.64 -29.21
N THR A 197 2.22 -53.15 -29.74
CA THR A 197 2.36 -54.57 -30.10
C THR A 197 2.28 -55.47 -28.86
N THR A 198 2.93 -55.08 -27.77
CA THR A 198 2.90 -55.82 -26.49
C THR A 198 1.49 -55.83 -25.90
N MET A 199 0.77 -54.69 -25.95
CA MET A 199 -0.62 -54.59 -25.50
C MET A 199 -1.57 -55.46 -26.34
N ALA A 200 -1.44 -55.45 -27.67
CA ALA A 200 -2.27 -56.27 -28.56
C ALA A 200 -2.05 -57.76 -28.30
N ASN A 201 -0.78 -58.18 -28.18
CA ASN A 201 -0.42 -59.56 -27.86
C ASN A 201 -0.90 -59.98 -26.47
N LEU A 202 -0.93 -59.07 -25.50
CA LEU A 202 -1.46 -59.32 -24.17
C LEU A 202 -2.98 -59.47 -24.23
N ARG A 203 -3.72 -58.62 -24.93
CA ARG A 203 -5.17 -58.75 -25.11
C ARG A 203 -5.58 -60.04 -25.82
N ALA A 204 -4.75 -60.52 -26.75
CA ALA A 204 -5.00 -61.76 -27.50
C ALA A 204 -4.67 -63.05 -26.72
N SER A 205 -3.95 -62.98 -25.60
CA SER A 205 -3.58 -64.17 -24.84
C SER A 205 -4.78 -64.74 -24.07
N LYS A 206 -5.09 -66.02 -24.29
CA LYS A 206 -6.16 -66.73 -23.56
C LYS A 206 -5.68 -67.05 -22.15
N ARG A 207 -6.47 -66.65 -21.14
CA ARG A 207 -6.15 -66.89 -19.72
C ARG A 207 -7.32 -67.55 -19.03
N PHE A 208 -7.02 -68.57 -18.23
CA PHE A 208 -8.02 -69.37 -17.53
C PHE A 208 -7.99 -69.16 -16.01
N ASN A 209 -6.98 -68.45 -15.48
CA ASN A 209 -6.84 -68.16 -14.06
C ASN A 209 -7.23 -66.71 -13.75
N LEU A 210 -8.19 -66.52 -12.84
CA LEU A 210 -8.70 -65.21 -12.40
C LEU A 210 -7.59 -64.28 -11.85
N LYS A 211 -6.61 -64.81 -11.12
CA LYS A 211 -5.50 -64.00 -10.58
C LYS A 211 -4.57 -63.50 -11.69
N ILE A 212 -4.23 -64.38 -12.63
CA ILE A 212 -3.38 -64.05 -13.78
C ILE A 212 -4.09 -63.04 -14.68
N ASP A 213 -5.40 -63.21 -14.86
CA ASP A 213 -6.20 -62.26 -15.63
C ASP A 213 -6.25 -60.89 -14.96
N HIS A 214 -6.44 -60.83 -13.64
CA HIS A 214 -6.36 -59.58 -12.88
C HIS A 214 -5.00 -58.87 -13.08
N HIS A 215 -3.88 -59.56 -12.87
CA HIS A 215 -2.54 -58.95 -13.07
C HIS A 215 -2.31 -58.46 -14.49
N ALA A 216 -2.81 -59.20 -15.47
CA ALA A 216 -2.68 -58.81 -16.85
C ALA A 216 -3.61 -57.65 -17.26
N GLN A 217 -4.79 -57.53 -16.66
CA GLN A 217 -5.63 -56.33 -16.77
C GLN A 217 -4.90 -55.10 -16.19
N GLN A 218 -4.26 -55.25 -15.02
CA GLN A 218 -3.48 -54.15 -14.42
C GLN A 218 -2.25 -53.77 -15.27
N LEU A 219 -1.57 -54.74 -15.88
CA LEU A 219 -0.53 -54.47 -16.88
C LEU A 219 -1.07 -53.68 -18.08
N LEU A 220 -2.25 -54.06 -18.60
CA LEU A 220 -2.91 -53.33 -19.68
C LEU A 220 -3.24 -51.90 -19.29
N VAL A 221 -3.67 -51.66 -18.05
CA VAL A 221 -3.91 -50.30 -17.51
C VAL A 221 -2.61 -49.49 -17.53
N VAL A 222 -1.52 -50.02 -16.95
CA VAL A 222 -0.22 -49.33 -16.94
C VAL A 222 0.26 -49.03 -18.37
N MET A 223 0.15 -50.00 -19.28
CA MET A 223 0.53 -49.81 -20.68
C MET A 223 -0.37 -48.81 -21.42
N ALA A 224 -1.66 -48.77 -21.11
CA ALA A 224 -2.60 -47.81 -21.68
C ALA A 224 -2.27 -46.37 -21.24
N ILE A 225 -1.95 -46.17 -19.96
CA ILE A 225 -1.50 -44.86 -19.44
C ILE A 225 -0.19 -44.44 -20.12
N LEU A 226 0.80 -45.33 -20.22
CA LEU A 226 2.06 -45.05 -20.93
C LEU A 226 1.88 -44.76 -22.42
N SER A 227 0.78 -45.21 -23.02
CA SER A 227 0.41 -44.92 -24.41
C SER A 227 -0.29 -43.58 -24.57
N GLY A 228 -0.71 -42.94 -23.47
CA GLY A 228 -1.51 -41.71 -23.47
C GLY A 228 -3.01 -41.94 -23.71
N ASP A 229 -3.55 -43.10 -23.31
CA ASP A 229 -5.00 -43.35 -23.35
C ASP A 229 -5.73 -42.42 -22.36
N GLU A 230 -6.47 -41.44 -22.90
CA GLU A 230 -7.11 -40.39 -22.10
C GLU A 230 -8.17 -40.94 -21.14
N ALA A 231 -8.98 -41.93 -21.57
CA ALA A 231 -10.09 -42.46 -20.78
C ALA A 231 -9.57 -43.28 -19.59
N ILE A 232 -8.63 -44.18 -19.84
CA ILE A 232 -8.03 -45.00 -18.78
C ILE A 232 -7.22 -44.12 -17.81
N THR A 233 -6.54 -43.09 -18.30
CA THR A 233 -5.78 -42.17 -17.44
C THR A 233 -6.71 -41.40 -16.50
N LEU A 234 -7.86 -40.92 -16.99
CA LEU A 234 -8.84 -40.19 -16.17
C LEU A 234 -9.41 -41.06 -15.05
N GLU A 235 -9.67 -42.35 -15.30
CA GLU A 235 -10.17 -43.30 -14.29
C GLU A 235 -9.19 -43.53 -13.13
N HIS A 236 -7.90 -43.35 -13.37
CA HIS A 236 -6.83 -43.68 -12.42
C HIS A 236 -6.09 -42.45 -11.84
N THR A 237 -6.55 -41.24 -12.16
CA THR A 237 -6.02 -39.97 -11.67
C THR A 237 -6.97 -39.30 -10.68
N GLN A 238 -6.48 -38.34 -9.89
CA GLN A 238 -7.33 -37.69 -8.88
C GLN A 238 -8.30 -36.68 -9.51
N ASP A 239 -7.81 -35.92 -10.49
CA ASP A 239 -8.52 -34.85 -11.15
C ASP A 239 -8.16 -34.77 -12.65
N ASP A 240 -8.91 -33.96 -13.38
CA ASP A 240 -8.75 -33.71 -14.81
C ASP A 240 -7.42 -33.04 -15.17
N ILE A 241 -6.86 -32.24 -14.26
CA ILE A 241 -5.55 -31.60 -14.43
C ILE A 241 -4.44 -32.65 -14.38
N HIS A 242 -4.50 -33.57 -13.40
CA HIS A 242 -3.58 -34.70 -13.28
C HIS A 242 -3.65 -35.58 -14.53
N ALA A 243 -4.87 -35.90 -14.97
CA ALA A 243 -5.11 -36.69 -16.17
C ALA A 243 -4.51 -36.02 -17.41
N TYR A 244 -4.76 -34.72 -17.60
CA TYR A 244 -4.21 -33.96 -18.70
C TYR A 244 -2.67 -33.92 -18.70
N ILE A 245 -2.06 -33.56 -17.57
CA ILE A 245 -0.59 -33.48 -17.44
C ILE A 245 0.04 -34.85 -17.75
N CYS A 246 -0.54 -35.93 -17.23
CA CYS A 246 -0.09 -37.29 -17.49
C CYS A 246 -0.22 -37.66 -18.98
N CYS A 247 -1.37 -37.41 -19.60
CA CYS A 247 -1.61 -37.70 -21.01
C CYS A 247 -0.64 -36.90 -21.91
N ARG A 248 -0.46 -35.60 -21.64
CA ARG A 248 0.42 -34.71 -22.39
C ARG A 248 1.89 -35.10 -22.24
N PHE A 249 2.29 -35.62 -21.07
CA PHE A 249 3.65 -36.12 -20.82
C PHE A 249 3.99 -37.35 -21.68
N TYR A 250 3.06 -38.31 -21.80
CA TYR A 250 3.28 -39.52 -22.60
C TYR A 250 2.94 -39.34 -24.09
N GLN A 251 2.02 -38.43 -24.41
CA GLN A 251 1.54 -38.17 -25.75
C GLN A 251 1.55 -36.65 -26.05
N PRO A 252 2.66 -36.13 -26.61
CA PRO A 252 2.78 -34.73 -27.02
C PRO A 252 1.84 -34.29 -28.18
N THR A 253 0.91 -35.14 -28.61
CA THR A 253 -0.14 -34.76 -29.57
C THR A 253 -1.47 -34.42 -28.90
N VAL A 254 -1.63 -34.66 -27.60
CA VAL A 254 -2.81 -34.22 -26.84
C VAL A 254 -2.91 -32.70 -26.96
N GLY A 255 -4.05 -32.15 -27.39
CA GLY A 255 -4.20 -30.72 -27.65
C GLY A 255 -4.08 -29.83 -26.41
N SER A 256 -4.58 -28.59 -26.50
CA SER A 256 -4.65 -27.71 -25.34
C SER A 256 -5.53 -28.30 -24.24
N PHE A 257 -5.36 -27.80 -23.01
CA PHE A 257 -6.23 -28.20 -21.90
C PHE A 257 -7.70 -27.90 -22.15
N THR A 258 -8.02 -26.82 -22.90
CA THR A 258 -9.41 -26.50 -23.28
C THR A 258 -10.04 -27.61 -24.12
N ASP A 259 -9.30 -28.14 -25.10
CA ASP A 259 -9.78 -29.22 -25.97
C ASP A 259 -9.85 -30.55 -25.23
N TYR A 260 -8.95 -30.78 -24.29
CA TYR A 260 -8.99 -31.94 -23.40
C TYR A 260 -10.21 -31.89 -22.48
N SER A 261 -10.43 -30.76 -21.79
CA SER A 261 -11.55 -30.56 -20.88
C SER A 261 -12.91 -30.60 -21.59
N ALA A 262 -13.00 -30.10 -22.83
CA ALA A 262 -14.22 -30.22 -23.64
C ALA A 262 -14.59 -31.68 -23.97
N ARG A 263 -13.59 -32.56 -24.14
CA ARG A 263 -13.80 -33.99 -24.38
C ARG A 263 -14.07 -34.76 -23.09
N HIS A 264 -13.48 -34.30 -21.98
CA HIS A 264 -13.58 -34.92 -20.66
C HIS A 264 -14.04 -33.89 -19.62
N PRO A 265 -15.31 -33.47 -19.65
CA PRO A 265 -15.80 -32.45 -18.72
C PRO A 265 -15.72 -32.95 -17.28
N PRO A 266 -15.34 -32.08 -16.32
CA PRO A 266 -15.19 -32.48 -14.94
C PRO A 266 -16.54 -32.97 -14.36
N LEU A 267 -16.51 -34.11 -13.68
CA LEU A 267 -17.68 -34.62 -12.95
C LEU A 267 -18.03 -33.61 -11.84
N SER A 268 -19.26 -33.09 -11.88
CA SER A 268 -19.78 -31.93 -11.11
C SER A 268 -19.69 -31.99 -9.56
N ASN A 269 -19.08 -33.01 -8.97
CA ASN A 269 -19.08 -33.26 -7.51
C ASN A 269 -17.70 -33.34 -6.83
N GLN A 270 -16.61 -32.92 -7.47
CA GLN A 270 -15.32 -32.83 -6.78
C GLN A 270 -15.15 -31.49 -6.04
N SER A 271 -16.04 -31.21 -5.09
CA SER A 271 -15.82 -30.20 -4.06
C SER A 271 -15.23 -30.88 -2.81
N SER A 272 -13.97 -31.29 -2.89
CA SER A 272 -13.23 -31.74 -1.70
C SER A 272 -12.81 -30.50 -0.89
N SER A 273 -13.62 -30.17 0.12
CA SER A 273 -13.48 -29.00 0.99
C SER A 273 -12.32 -29.09 2.01
N SER A 274 -11.22 -29.77 1.70
CA SER A 274 -10.12 -29.95 2.67
C SER A 274 -8.74 -30.24 2.06
N SER A 275 -8.36 -29.58 0.96
CA SER A 275 -6.99 -29.72 0.42
C SER A 275 -6.13 -28.51 0.73
N LEU A 276 -4.84 -28.76 1.01
CA LEU A 276 -3.77 -27.76 1.02
C LEU A 276 -3.53 -27.13 -0.38
N LEU A 277 -4.20 -27.65 -1.41
CA LEU A 277 -4.08 -27.20 -2.79
C LEU A 277 -4.91 -25.93 -3.06
N PRO A 278 -4.47 -25.11 -4.03
CA PRO A 278 -5.32 -24.11 -4.67
C PRO A 278 -6.60 -24.76 -5.22
N SER A 279 -7.66 -23.96 -5.29
CA SER A 279 -8.91 -24.30 -5.95
C SER A 279 -8.61 -24.78 -7.37
N GLN A 280 -9.20 -25.92 -7.71
CA GLN A 280 -9.01 -26.55 -9.01
C GLN A 280 -9.39 -25.62 -10.16
N ASN A 281 -10.34 -24.71 -9.96
CA ASN A 281 -10.72 -23.71 -10.95
C ASN A 281 -9.54 -22.81 -11.33
N VAL A 282 -8.81 -22.24 -10.36
CA VAL A 282 -7.62 -21.40 -10.63
C VAL A 282 -6.61 -22.15 -11.46
N LEU A 283 -6.33 -23.40 -11.09
CA LEU A 283 -5.38 -24.24 -11.80
C LEU A 283 -5.83 -24.52 -13.24
N ARG A 284 -7.13 -24.80 -13.45
CA ARG A 284 -7.74 -25.02 -14.77
C ARG A 284 -7.59 -23.78 -15.64
N SER A 285 -7.93 -22.61 -15.12
CA SER A 285 -7.86 -21.35 -15.88
C SER A 285 -6.43 -21.00 -16.27
N ILE A 286 -5.47 -21.22 -15.37
CA ILE A 286 -4.05 -21.01 -15.67
C ILE A 286 -3.57 -21.96 -16.77
N ILE A 287 -3.81 -23.27 -16.63
CA ILE A 287 -3.38 -24.29 -17.60
C ILE A 287 -4.10 -24.14 -18.94
N ALA A 288 -5.35 -23.69 -18.94
CA ALA A 288 -6.11 -23.37 -20.15
C ALA A 288 -5.52 -22.17 -20.91
N GLY A 289 -4.70 -21.34 -20.26
CA GLY A 289 -4.20 -20.10 -20.83
C GLY A 289 -5.20 -18.94 -20.79
N ASP A 290 -6.34 -19.08 -20.08
CA ASP A 290 -7.30 -17.99 -19.91
C ASP A 290 -6.86 -17.06 -18.77
N ILE A 291 -6.05 -16.07 -19.14
CA ILE A 291 -5.42 -15.15 -18.19
C ILE A 291 -6.47 -14.34 -17.40
N TYR A 292 -7.55 -13.91 -18.04
CA TYR A 292 -8.55 -13.06 -17.37
C TYR A 292 -9.40 -13.86 -16.38
N GLN A 293 -9.81 -15.08 -16.75
CA GLN A 293 -10.49 -15.99 -15.83
C GLN A 293 -9.56 -16.37 -14.67
N ALA A 294 -8.28 -16.63 -14.93
CA ALA A 294 -7.30 -16.93 -13.90
C ALA A 294 -7.13 -15.76 -12.91
N ILE A 295 -7.10 -14.51 -13.40
CA ILE A 295 -7.06 -13.31 -12.56
C ILE A 295 -8.31 -13.22 -11.69
N GLU A 296 -9.51 -13.40 -12.26
CA GLU A 296 -10.78 -13.35 -11.52
C GLU A 296 -10.82 -14.38 -10.39
N GLU A 297 -10.36 -15.61 -10.66
CA GLU A 297 -10.33 -16.67 -9.66
C GLU A 297 -9.23 -16.46 -8.60
N CYS A 298 -8.15 -15.75 -8.95
CA CYS A 298 -7.09 -15.37 -8.02
C CYS A 298 -7.48 -14.23 -7.06
N VAL A 299 -8.58 -13.50 -7.31
CA VAL A 299 -9.06 -12.38 -6.45
C VAL A 299 -9.20 -12.78 -4.98
N HIS A 300 -9.55 -14.04 -4.72
CA HIS A 300 -9.79 -14.55 -3.38
C HIS A 300 -8.53 -15.05 -2.63
N TYR A 301 -7.36 -15.04 -3.28
CA TYR A 301 -6.12 -15.57 -2.69
C TYR A 301 -5.31 -14.49 -1.99
N ASP A 302 -4.61 -13.67 -2.75
CA ASP A 302 -3.75 -12.64 -2.20
C ASP A 302 -3.54 -11.51 -3.20
N TRP A 303 -3.63 -10.27 -2.72
CA TRP A 303 -3.44 -9.07 -3.54
C TRP A 303 -1.98 -8.88 -3.95
N TRP A 304 -1.02 -9.42 -3.21
CA TRP A 304 0.38 -9.48 -3.63
C TRP A 304 0.51 -10.27 -4.94
N LEU A 305 -0.15 -11.42 -5.06
CA LEU A 305 -0.12 -12.22 -6.29
C LEU A 305 -0.68 -11.41 -7.45
N LEU A 306 -1.86 -10.83 -7.29
CA LEU A 306 -2.53 -10.10 -8.37
C LEU A 306 -1.76 -8.86 -8.80
N ALA A 307 -1.25 -8.08 -7.84
CA ALA A 307 -0.50 -6.86 -8.16
C ALA A 307 0.75 -7.17 -9.00
N HIS A 308 1.57 -8.14 -8.59
CA HIS A 308 2.80 -8.47 -9.31
C HIS A 308 2.54 -9.30 -10.57
N LEU A 309 1.59 -10.24 -10.55
CA LEU A 309 1.25 -11.04 -11.73
C LEU A 309 0.69 -10.17 -12.85
N THR A 310 -0.27 -9.29 -12.54
CA THR A 310 -0.87 -8.39 -13.55
C THR A 310 0.12 -7.36 -14.07
N ASP A 311 1.06 -6.90 -13.22
CA ASP A 311 2.16 -6.05 -13.65
C ASP A 311 3.07 -6.76 -14.66
N LEU A 312 3.54 -7.97 -14.35
CA LEU A 312 4.41 -8.76 -15.23
C LEU A 312 3.70 -9.16 -16.54
N LEU A 313 2.43 -9.57 -16.47
CA LEU A 313 1.61 -9.87 -17.64
C LEU A 313 1.43 -8.64 -18.53
N SER A 314 1.23 -7.47 -17.93
CA SER A 314 1.11 -6.20 -18.67
C SER A 314 2.43 -5.80 -19.33
N MET A 315 3.57 -5.97 -18.65
CA MET A 315 4.89 -5.70 -19.23
C MET A 315 5.22 -6.63 -20.41
N ASN A 316 4.76 -7.88 -20.37
CA ASN A 316 4.85 -8.83 -21.48
C ASN A 316 3.74 -8.65 -22.54
N GLN A 317 2.89 -7.61 -22.43
CA GLN A 317 1.79 -7.32 -23.34
C GLN A 317 0.76 -8.46 -23.47
N MET A 318 0.63 -9.28 -22.42
CA MET A 318 -0.33 -10.39 -22.37
C MET A 318 -1.72 -9.94 -21.90
N ILE A 319 -1.79 -8.79 -21.23
CA ILE A 319 -3.05 -8.14 -20.84
C ILE A 319 -3.06 -6.68 -21.24
N ASP A 320 -4.23 -6.22 -21.66
CA ASP A 320 -4.51 -4.86 -22.14
C ASP A 320 -5.94 -4.40 -21.81
N ARG A 321 -6.81 -5.31 -21.33
CA ARG A 321 -8.20 -4.98 -21.05
C ARG A 321 -8.32 -3.99 -19.89
N GLU A 322 -9.27 -3.09 -20.07
CA GLU A 322 -9.86 -2.35 -18.96
C GLU A 322 -10.98 -3.17 -18.33
N ILE A 323 -11.15 -3.02 -17.02
CA ILE A 323 -12.26 -3.60 -16.25
C ILE A 323 -13.21 -2.49 -15.83
N ASN A 324 -14.50 -2.78 -15.94
CA ASN A 324 -15.56 -1.89 -15.50
C ASN A 324 -15.87 -2.16 -14.03
N ILE A 325 -15.48 -1.22 -13.17
CA ILE A 325 -15.70 -1.31 -11.73
C ILE A 325 -16.98 -0.55 -11.40
N PRO A 326 -17.97 -1.20 -10.77
CA PRO A 326 -19.18 -0.53 -10.31
C PRO A 326 -18.84 0.35 -9.10
N VAL A 327 -19.15 1.64 -9.21
CA VAL A 327 -18.94 2.65 -8.17
C VAL A 327 -20.27 3.34 -7.89
N ARG A 328 -20.99 2.82 -6.89
CA ARG A 328 -22.36 3.23 -6.53
C ARG A 328 -23.33 3.10 -7.72
N GLN A 329 -23.68 4.20 -8.38
CA GLN A 329 -24.63 4.25 -9.50
C GLN A 329 -23.94 4.33 -10.88
N ASP A 330 -22.62 4.51 -10.90
CA ASP A 330 -21.83 4.64 -12.12
C ASP A 330 -20.84 3.48 -12.26
N THR A 331 -20.20 3.36 -13.43
CA THR A 331 -19.08 2.45 -13.66
C THR A 331 -17.85 3.25 -14.08
N ILE A 332 -16.66 2.85 -13.61
CA ILE A 332 -15.38 3.37 -14.10
C ILE A 332 -14.63 2.26 -14.83
N SER A 333 -14.08 2.58 -16.00
CA SER A 333 -13.18 1.70 -16.72
C SER A 333 -11.75 1.98 -16.26
N VAL A 334 -11.04 0.97 -15.79
CA VAL A 334 -9.63 1.09 -15.37
C VAL A 334 -8.81 -0.07 -15.90
N PRO A 335 -7.52 0.12 -16.24
CA PRO A 335 -6.64 -0.99 -16.59
C PRO A 335 -6.58 -2.03 -15.46
N VAL A 336 -6.65 -3.32 -15.80
CA VAL A 336 -6.60 -4.43 -14.84
C VAL A 336 -5.40 -4.31 -13.89
N LYS A 337 -4.21 -4.05 -14.45
CA LYS A 337 -2.97 -3.80 -13.68
C LYS A 337 -3.17 -2.69 -12.65
N SER A 338 -3.68 -1.53 -13.10
CA SER A 338 -3.85 -0.36 -12.23
C SER A 338 -4.81 -0.64 -11.08
N HIS A 339 -5.89 -1.39 -11.31
CA HIS A 339 -6.80 -1.77 -10.23
C HIS A 339 -6.10 -2.53 -9.11
N PHE A 340 -5.42 -3.63 -9.45
CA PHE A 340 -4.79 -4.49 -8.43
C PHE A 340 -3.61 -3.82 -7.74
N ILE A 341 -2.77 -3.09 -8.48
CA ILE A 341 -1.64 -2.34 -7.89
C ILE A 341 -2.14 -1.26 -6.92
N LEU A 342 -3.17 -0.50 -7.28
CA LEU A 342 -3.67 0.59 -6.44
C LEU A 342 -4.24 0.08 -5.10
N TYR A 343 -5.03 -0.99 -5.13
CA TYR A 343 -5.58 -1.61 -3.91
C TYR A 343 -4.48 -2.23 -3.05
N TYR A 344 -3.54 -2.97 -3.67
CA TYR A 344 -2.39 -3.52 -2.96
C TYR A 344 -1.54 -2.43 -2.30
N ALA A 345 -1.20 -1.38 -3.05
CA ALA A 345 -0.40 -0.27 -2.55
C ALA A 345 -1.11 0.49 -1.42
N SER A 346 -2.42 0.71 -1.54
CA SER A 346 -3.20 1.36 -0.48
C SER A 346 -3.16 0.55 0.82
N ALA A 347 -3.27 -0.78 0.73
CA ALA A 347 -3.11 -1.63 1.89
C ALA A 347 -1.69 -1.61 2.49
N LEU A 348 -0.64 -1.57 1.66
CA LEU A 348 0.74 -1.41 2.14
C LEU A 348 0.91 -0.17 3.03
N LYS A 349 0.29 0.95 2.61
CA LYS A 349 0.24 2.18 3.40
C LYS A 349 -0.60 1.97 4.67
N ASN A 350 -1.86 1.57 4.51
CA ASN A 350 -2.86 1.62 5.57
C ASN A 350 -2.64 0.57 6.68
N GLN A 351 -2.06 -0.59 6.36
CA GLN A 351 -1.88 -1.69 7.31
C GLN A 351 -0.42 -1.93 7.73
N PHE A 352 0.56 -1.63 6.87
CA PHE A 352 1.96 -2.00 7.10
C PHE A 352 2.89 -0.79 7.31
N GLY A 353 2.37 0.44 7.18
CA GLY A 353 3.16 1.67 7.31
C GLY A 353 4.21 1.86 6.20
N LEU A 354 4.10 1.10 5.10
CA LEU A 354 5.03 1.12 3.97
C LEU A 354 4.62 2.19 2.93
N TRP A 355 4.38 3.41 3.39
CA TRP A 355 3.77 4.47 2.57
C TRP A 355 4.65 4.91 1.39
N LYS A 356 5.98 4.92 1.54
CA LYS A 356 6.90 5.24 0.44
C LYS A 356 6.82 4.22 -0.68
N GLN A 357 6.86 2.93 -0.31
CA GLN A 357 6.72 1.84 -1.26
C GLN A 357 5.36 1.90 -1.94
N ALA A 358 4.30 2.11 -1.17
CA ALA A 358 2.94 2.27 -1.69
C ALA A 358 2.85 3.38 -2.76
N TYR A 359 3.38 4.57 -2.48
CA TYR A 359 3.33 5.66 -3.44
C TYR A 359 4.16 5.39 -4.70
N SER A 360 5.31 4.74 -4.58
CA SER A 360 6.06 4.26 -5.75
C SER A 360 5.23 3.31 -6.62
N TYR A 361 4.53 2.33 -6.04
CA TYR A 361 3.60 1.46 -6.78
C TYR A 361 2.48 2.26 -7.45
N MET A 362 1.90 3.23 -6.74
CA MET A 362 0.82 4.07 -7.29
C MET A 362 1.31 4.90 -8.47
N PHE A 363 2.52 5.48 -8.43
CA PHE A 363 3.03 6.28 -9.55
C PHE A 363 3.20 5.49 -10.84
N GLU A 364 3.47 4.19 -10.77
CA GLU A 364 3.52 3.31 -11.95
C GLU A 364 2.14 3.06 -12.60
N CYS A 365 1.04 3.48 -11.94
CA CYS A 365 -0.31 3.48 -12.50
C CYS A 365 -0.64 4.78 -13.27
N GLY A 366 0.35 5.64 -13.55
CA GLY A 366 0.16 6.87 -14.31
C GLY A 366 -0.65 7.92 -13.55
N ASP A 367 -1.50 8.66 -14.27
CA ASP A 367 -2.21 9.82 -13.71
C ASP A 367 -3.26 9.43 -12.66
N LEU A 368 -3.96 8.32 -12.86
CA LEU A 368 -4.88 7.77 -11.86
C LEU A 368 -4.16 7.49 -10.53
N GLY A 369 -2.95 6.95 -10.62
CA GLY A 369 -2.11 6.69 -9.45
C GLY A 369 -1.64 7.96 -8.74
N LYS A 370 -1.23 8.99 -9.51
CA LYS A 370 -0.89 10.30 -8.95
C LYS A 370 -2.08 10.92 -8.21
N GLU A 371 -3.29 10.84 -8.77
CA GLU A 371 -4.50 11.35 -8.13
C GLU A 371 -4.79 10.63 -6.81
N VAL A 372 -4.60 9.31 -6.75
CA VAL A 372 -4.72 8.53 -5.50
C VAL A 372 -3.69 8.97 -4.46
N VAL A 373 -2.43 9.22 -4.86
CA VAL A 373 -1.40 9.74 -3.95
C VAL A 373 -1.77 11.12 -3.41
N ILE A 374 -2.28 12.02 -4.28
CA ILE A 374 -2.72 13.36 -3.88
C ILE A 374 -3.89 13.26 -2.89
N GLU A 375 -4.88 12.43 -3.14
CA GLU A 375 -5.99 12.22 -2.20
C GLU A 375 -5.50 11.65 -0.87
N HIS A 376 -4.55 10.71 -0.90
CA HIS A 376 -3.92 10.18 0.31
C HIS A 376 -3.22 11.26 1.14
N LEU A 377 -2.42 12.10 0.50
CA LEU A 377 -1.75 13.23 1.14
C LEU A 377 -2.79 14.22 1.70
N ASN A 378 -3.82 14.54 0.93
CA ASN A 378 -4.92 15.40 1.37
C ASN A 378 -5.71 14.81 2.55
N SER A 379 -5.77 13.49 2.71
CA SER A 379 -6.45 12.85 3.85
C SER A 379 -5.55 12.60 5.07
N MET A 380 -4.25 12.91 4.97
CA MET A 380 -3.25 12.61 6.01
C MET A 380 -3.51 13.39 7.31
N ASP A 381 -3.44 12.69 8.44
CA ASP A 381 -3.43 13.33 9.77
C ASP A 381 -2.15 14.13 9.96
N LEU A 382 -2.31 15.44 10.17
CA LEU A 382 -1.20 16.37 10.34
C LEU A 382 -0.75 16.51 11.80
N ASN A 383 -1.32 15.76 12.74
CA ASN A 383 -0.85 15.73 14.13
C ASN A 383 0.48 14.98 14.33
N MET A 384 1.17 14.63 13.25
CA MET A 384 2.49 13.99 13.26
C MET A 384 3.63 14.96 13.63
N ASP A 385 4.77 14.37 13.96
CA ASP A 385 6.02 15.06 14.27
C ASP A 385 6.57 15.86 13.07
N ASP A 386 7.28 16.95 13.37
CA ASP A 386 7.80 17.88 12.37
C ASP A 386 8.82 17.20 11.41
N SER A 387 9.58 16.21 11.90
CA SER A 387 10.51 15.41 11.08
C SER A 387 9.78 14.52 10.08
N ALA A 388 8.70 13.87 10.49
CA ALA A 388 7.89 13.00 9.64
C ALA A 388 7.16 13.82 8.57
N LEU A 389 6.67 15.01 8.91
CA LEU A 389 6.13 15.94 7.91
C LEU A 389 7.21 16.34 6.91
N THR A 390 8.41 16.69 7.37
CA THR A 390 9.52 17.07 6.47
C THR A 390 9.86 15.97 5.46
N GLU A 391 9.86 14.71 5.89
CA GLU A 391 10.08 13.55 5.02
C GLU A 391 9.00 13.40 3.94
N VAL A 392 7.73 13.63 4.28
CA VAL A 392 6.61 13.64 3.30
C VAL A 392 6.80 14.77 2.30
N MET A 393 7.29 15.92 2.75
CA MET A 393 7.47 17.10 1.92
C MET A 393 8.65 16.96 0.96
N ASP A 394 9.77 16.42 1.44
CA ASP A 394 10.89 16.03 0.60
C ASP A 394 10.41 15.04 -0.46
N PHE A 395 9.63 14.03 -0.09
CA PHE A 395 9.05 13.10 -1.05
C PHE A 395 8.19 13.81 -2.12
N CYS A 396 7.30 14.71 -1.73
CA CYS A 396 6.47 15.46 -2.68
C CYS A 396 7.31 16.29 -3.66
N ASN A 397 8.38 16.93 -3.18
CA ASN A 397 9.29 17.72 -4.01
C ASN A 397 10.05 16.84 -5.03
N HIS A 398 10.52 15.66 -4.62
CA HIS A 398 11.20 14.73 -5.52
C HIS A 398 10.28 14.18 -6.63
N HIS A 399 8.96 14.12 -6.39
CA HIS A 399 7.97 13.58 -7.31
C HIS A 399 7.12 14.65 -8.03
N SER A 400 7.57 15.92 -8.05
CA SER A 400 6.87 17.04 -8.72
C SER A 400 5.45 17.34 -8.20
N LEU A 401 5.18 17.05 -6.92
CA LEU A 401 3.92 17.34 -6.24
C LEU A 401 3.98 18.64 -5.41
N GLU A 402 4.63 19.68 -5.92
CA GLU A 402 4.88 20.94 -5.20
C GLU A 402 3.60 21.62 -4.71
N SER A 403 2.53 21.59 -5.51
CA SER A 403 1.23 22.19 -5.15
C SER A 403 0.61 21.50 -3.93
N THR A 404 0.70 20.18 -3.86
CA THR A 404 0.15 19.38 -2.74
C THR A 404 0.99 19.62 -1.48
N ALA A 405 2.32 19.66 -1.62
CA ALA A 405 3.23 20.04 -0.56
C ALA A 405 2.87 21.42 0.05
N ILE A 406 2.70 22.44 -0.79
CA ILE A 406 2.34 23.78 -0.34
C ILE A 406 1.04 23.78 0.47
N GLU A 407 0.02 23.03 0.02
CA GLU A 407 -1.27 22.93 0.73
C GLU A 407 -1.15 22.18 2.07
N LEU A 408 -0.32 21.14 2.15
CA LEU A 408 -0.05 20.42 3.42
C LEU A 408 0.56 21.34 4.47
N TYR A 409 1.59 22.11 4.11
CA TYR A 409 2.19 23.08 5.03
C TYR A 409 1.18 24.16 5.44
N LYS A 410 0.36 24.65 4.51
CA LYS A 410 -0.69 25.62 4.82
C LYS A 410 -1.70 25.07 5.83
N ARG A 411 -2.13 23.82 5.67
CA ARG A 411 -3.05 23.17 6.61
C ARG A 411 -2.41 22.96 7.98
N LYS A 412 -1.14 22.50 8.04
CA LYS A 412 -0.39 22.38 9.30
C LYS A 412 -0.24 23.75 9.99
N ALA A 413 0.07 24.80 9.23
CA ALA A 413 0.16 26.16 9.73
C ALA A 413 -1.18 26.65 10.30
N SER A 414 -2.29 26.36 9.63
CA SER A 414 -3.64 26.70 10.10
C SER A 414 -3.99 25.97 11.41
N MET A 415 -3.62 24.69 11.55
CA MET A 415 -3.79 23.96 12.81
C MET A 415 -2.94 24.56 13.94
N CYS A 416 -1.70 24.98 13.66
CA CYS A 416 -0.85 25.68 14.62
C CYS A 416 -1.41 27.06 15.01
N MET A 417 -2.11 27.74 14.09
CA MET A 417 -2.81 28.99 14.39
C MET A 417 -3.96 28.75 15.37
N GLU A 418 -4.77 27.71 15.14
CA GLU A 418 -5.87 27.33 16.05
C GLU A 418 -5.37 26.94 17.45
N SER A 419 -4.22 26.27 17.52
CA SER A 419 -3.56 25.93 18.80
C SER A 419 -2.77 27.07 19.43
N LYS A 420 -2.74 28.26 18.80
CA LYS A 420 -1.99 29.46 19.22
C LYS A 420 -0.47 29.27 19.28
N ASP A 421 0.06 28.28 18.58
CA ASP A 421 1.51 28.12 18.37
C ASP A 421 1.97 28.92 17.15
N TYR A 422 2.06 30.23 17.33
CA TYR A 422 2.41 31.17 16.26
C TYR A 422 3.82 30.95 15.71
N LYS A 423 4.75 30.45 16.53
CA LYS A 423 6.12 30.18 16.11
C LYS A 423 6.16 29.09 15.03
N LYS A 424 5.44 27.97 15.27
CA LYS A 424 5.33 26.90 14.27
C LYS A 424 4.50 27.33 13.05
N ALA A 425 3.41 28.09 13.26
CA ALA A 425 2.62 28.61 12.15
C ALA A 425 3.45 29.46 11.18
N LEU A 426 4.25 30.40 11.70
CA LEU A 426 5.16 31.23 10.90
C LEU A 426 6.21 30.39 10.16
N TYR A 427 6.79 29.39 10.83
CA TYR A 427 7.74 28.48 10.21
C TYR A 427 7.14 27.74 8.99
N TYR A 428 5.92 27.23 9.09
CA TYR A 428 5.28 26.49 7.99
C TYR A 428 4.79 27.39 6.86
N TYR A 429 4.20 28.56 7.15
CA TYR A 429 3.83 29.53 6.11
C TYR A 429 5.06 30.03 5.33
N ARG A 430 6.18 30.20 6.03
CA ARG A 430 7.44 30.56 5.42
C ARG A 430 8.00 29.45 4.54
N THR A 431 8.05 28.22 5.05
CA THR A 431 8.58 27.07 4.30
C THR A 431 7.75 26.80 3.05
N SER A 432 6.43 27.05 3.10
CA SER A 432 5.53 26.98 1.94
C SER A 432 5.56 28.20 1.00
N LYS A 433 6.42 29.20 1.27
CA LYS A 433 6.55 30.46 0.52
C LYS A 433 5.26 31.30 0.46
N GLN A 434 4.33 31.10 1.40
CA GLN A 434 3.06 31.83 1.44
C GLN A 434 3.16 33.09 2.32
N HIS A 435 3.94 34.06 1.85
CA HIS A 435 4.22 35.32 2.57
C HIS A 435 2.94 36.10 2.91
N GLN A 436 1.88 35.97 2.12
CA GLN A 436 0.59 36.64 2.36
C GLN A 436 -0.05 36.29 3.72
N TYR A 437 0.15 35.08 4.23
CA TYR A 437 -0.45 34.65 5.50
C TYR A 437 0.38 35.06 6.72
N ILE A 438 1.66 35.38 6.53
CA ILE A 438 2.56 35.81 7.61
C ILE A 438 2.00 37.04 8.32
N ASP A 439 1.54 38.04 7.56
CA ASP A 439 0.98 39.26 8.12
C ASP A 439 -0.35 39.01 8.85
N THR A 440 -1.11 38.01 8.39
CA THR A 440 -2.33 37.54 9.09
C THR A 440 -1.97 36.90 10.44
N VAL A 441 -0.83 36.19 10.52
CA VAL A 441 -0.36 35.66 11.81
C VAL A 441 -0.02 36.79 12.78
N PHE A 442 0.66 37.85 12.32
CA PHE A 442 0.97 39.00 13.19
C PHE A 442 -0.27 39.77 13.63
N TYR A 443 -1.29 39.88 12.78
CA TYR A 443 -2.59 40.42 13.19
C TYR A 443 -3.21 39.60 14.35
N GLU A 444 -3.20 38.27 14.25
CA GLU A 444 -3.70 37.40 15.33
C GLU A 444 -2.82 37.46 16.60
N ILE A 445 -1.50 37.62 16.46
CA ILE A 445 -0.59 37.86 17.60
C ILE A 445 -0.97 39.14 18.35
N ILE A 446 -1.29 40.23 17.65
CA ILE A 446 -1.72 41.50 18.26
C ILE A 446 -3.05 41.30 19.02
N TRP A 447 -4.00 40.56 18.44
CA TRP A 447 -5.24 40.20 19.12
C TRP A 447 -5.00 39.33 20.36
N HIS A 448 -4.11 38.35 20.25
CA HIS A 448 -3.73 37.49 21.36
C HIS A 448 -3.05 38.27 22.49
N LEU A 449 -2.20 39.25 22.15
CA LEU A 449 -1.61 40.18 23.10
C LEU A 449 -2.71 40.97 23.82
N ALA A 450 -3.66 41.56 23.10
CA ALA A 450 -4.76 42.30 23.72
C ALA A 450 -5.57 41.41 24.67
N MET A 451 -5.91 40.19 24.26
CA MET A 451 -6.69 39.28 25.11
C MET A 451 -5.91 38.75 26.30
N THR A 452 -4.64 38.34 26.14
CA THR A 452 -3.89 37.62 27.20
C THR A 452 -2.92 38.51 27.98
N GLY A 453 -2.49 39.63 27.40
CA GLY A 453 -1.47 40.53 27.98
C GLY A 453 -0.06 39.95 27.90
N ARG A 454 0.13 38.84 27.17
CA ARG A 454 1.42 38.19 26.99
C ARG A 454 2.02 38.57 25.64
N TRP A 455 3.22 39.12 25.66
CA TRP A 455 3.99 39.40 24.47
C TRP A 455 4.54 38.12 23.84
N PHE A 456 4.46 38.06 22.52
CA PHE A 456 5.16 37.06 21.72
C PHE A 456 6.61 37.52 21.49
N ASP A 457 7.56 36.67 21.86
CA ASP A 457 8.99 36.97 21.73
C ASP A 457 9.46 36.86 20.27
N ILE A 458 9.62 38.03 19.64
CA ILE A 458 10.10 38.17 18.25
C ILE A 458 11.55 37.68 18.12
N SER A 459 12.36 37.76 19.18
CA SER A 459 13.78 37.36 19.12
C SER A 459 13.95 35.87 18.80
N SER A 460 12.92 35.07 19.11
CA SER A 460 12.88 33.64 18.84
C SER A 460 12.69 33.27 17.35
N LEU A 461 12.42 34.26 16.48
CA LEU A 461 12.19 34.09 15.04
C LEU A 461 13.47 34.22 14.19
N GLY A 462 14.63 34.54 14.78
CA GLY A 462 15.90 34.71 14.07
C GLY A 462 16.10 36.10 13.45
N SER A 463 17.24 36.33 12.77
CA SER A 463 17.65 37.64 12.23
C SER A 463 17.02 38.01 10.88
N GLU A 464 15.97 37.32 10.46
CA GLU A 464 15.42 37.45 9.11
C GLU A 464 14.18 38.35 9.13
N GLN A 465 14.15 39.31 8.22
CA GLN A 465 13.11 40.33 8.14
C GLN A 465 11.84 39.73 7.54
N PHE A 466 10.74 39.80 8.28
CA PHE A 466 9.41 39.58 7.72
C PHE A 466 8.94 40.88 7.07
N ASP A 467 8.23 40.77 5.95
CA ASP A 467 7.61 41.91 5.28
C ASP A 467 6.10 41.83 5.52
N GLY A 468 5.53 42.87 6.13
CA GLY A 468 4.11 42.92 6.46
C GLY A 468 3.75 44.13 7.33
N ILE A 469 2.56 44.69 7.14
CA ILE A 469 2.10 45.88 7.85
C ILE A 469 1.97 45.56 9.35
N TYR A 470 1.32 44.45 9.69
CA TYR A 470 1.11 44.03 11.07
C TYR A 470 2.40 43.53 11.72
N TYR A 471 3.32 42.94 10.95
CA TYR A 471 4.67 42.65 11.46
C TYR A 471 5.40 43.92 11.89
N THR A 472 5.50 44.92 11.00
CA THR A 472 6.17 46.19 11.30
C THR A 472 5.53 46.89 12.48
N ILE A 473 4.19 46.91 12.54
CA ILE A 473 3.44 47.45 13.68
C ILE A 473 3.79 46.72 14.97
N TYR A 474 3.75 45.37 14.97
CA TYR A 474 4.05 44.58 16.15
C TYR A 474 5.50 44.76 16.62
N GLN A 475 6.46 44.84 15.69
CA GLN A 475 7.87 45.08 16.00
C GLN A 475 8.07 46.43 16.72
N HIS A 476 7.54 47.52 16.17
CA HIS A 476 7.64 48.83 16.80
C HIS A 476 6.89 48.88 18.14
N LEU A 477 5.72 48.22 18.23
CA LEU A 477 4.92 48.16 19.46
C LEU A 477 5.63 47.36 20.57
N TYR A 478 6.28 46.25 20.22
CA TYR A 478 7.09 45.44 21.15
C TYR A 478 8.34 46.20 21.63
N ASN A 479 9.05 46.88 20.73
CA ASN A 479 10.21 47.69 21.08
C ASN A 479 9.80 48.88 21.97
N LEU A 480 8.70 49.56 21.64
CA LEU A 480 8.11 50.63 22.44
C LEU A 480 7.88 50.18 23.88
N HIS A 481 7.18 49.05 24.06
CA HIS A 481 6.88 48.51 25.38
C HIS A 481 8.15 48.15 26.17
N ASN A 482 9.09 47.44 25.55
CA ASN A 482 10.36 47.07 26.19
C ASN A 482 11.20 48.28 26.61
N HIS A 483 11.27 49.33 25.78
CA HIS A 483 11.99 50.56 26.14
C HIS A 483 11.27 51.33 27.25
N ILE A 484 9.93 51.34 27.28
CA ILE A 484 9.16 51.92 28.39
C ILE A 484 9.44 51.16 29.70
N GLU A 485 9.39 49.83 29.69
CA GLU A 485 9.70 49.01 30.87
C GLU A 485 11.14 49.23 31.38
N ARG A 486 12.10 49.40 30.47
CA ARG A 486 13.52 49.70 30.79
C ARG A 486 13.78 51.17 31.14
N SER A 487 12.75 52.04 31.14
CA SER A 487 12.87 53.49 31.34
C SER A 487 13.76 54.21 30.31
N GLU A 488 13.93 53.62 29.12
CA GLU A 488 14.68 54.17 27.98
C GLU A 488 13.78 55.06 27.10
N LEU A 489 13.21 56.10 27.71
CA LEU A 489 12.11 56.88 27.13
C LEU A 489 12.46 57.59 25.80
N LYS A 490 13.75 57.85 25.54
CA LYS A 490 14.21 58.47 24.28
C LYS A 490 14.10 57.53 23.08
N GLU A 491 14.47 56.26 23.27
CA GLU A 491 14.38 55.25 22.21
C GLU A 491 12.92 54.82 22.03
N ALA A 492 12.17 54.69 23.13
CA ALA A 492 10.72 54.51 23.09
C ALA A 492 10.02 55.61 22.27
N ALA A 493 10.40 56.88 22.42
CA ALA A 493 9.84 57.97 21.64
C ALA A 493 10.14 57.87 20.14
N LYS A 494 11.28 57.30 19.72
CA LYS A 494 11.57 57.06 18.30
C LYS A 494 10.66 55.99 17.70
N GLU A 495 10.49 54.87 18.38
CA GLU A 495 9.60 53.78 17.96
C GLU A 495 8.14 54.24 17.91
N PHE A 496 7.72 55.04 18.90
CA PHE A 496 6.39 55.63 18.93
C PHE A 496 6.14 56.61 17.77
N ARG A 497 7.13 57.47 17.42
CA ARG A 497 7.04 58.33 16.23
C ARG A 497 6.87 57.51 14.95
N ALA A 498 7.63 56.42 14.80
CA ALA A 498 7.53 55.55 13.63
C ALA A 498 6.11 54.99 13.44
N LEU A 499 5.43 54.63 14.53
CA LEU A 499 4.03 54.18 14.49
C LEU A 499 3.03 55.31 14.20
N VAL A 500 3.22 56.49 14.80
CA VAL A 500 2.34 57.66 14.66
C VAL A 500 2.43 58.29 13.26
N ASP A 501 3.63 58.29 12.67
CA ASP A 501 3.87 58.86 11.35
C ASP A 501 3.49 57.90 10.21
N SER A 502 3.30 56.61 10.52
CA SER A 502 2.91 55.61 9.54
C SER A 502 1.40 55.69 9.22
N ASP A 503 1.08 56.00 7.97
CA ASP A 503 -0.31 55.98 7.47
C ASP A 503 -0.88 54.56 7.33
N SER A 504 -0.05 53.51 7.46
CA SER A 504 -0.48 52.12 7.33
C SER A 504 -1.10 51.52 8.60
N VAL A 505 -1.02 52.22 9.73
CA VAL A 505 -1.55 51.73 11.02
C VAL A 505 -3.07 51.85 11.06
N PRO A 506 -3.82 50.75 11.20
CA PRO A 506 -5.27 50.79 11.31
C PRO A 506 -5.75 51.52 12.58
N ASN A 507 -6.89 52.21 12.50
CA ASN A 507 -7.46 52.97 13.62
C ASN A 507 -7.61 52.13 14.90
N HIS A 508 -7.99 50.87 14.78
CA HIS A 508 -8.21 49.97 15.92
C HIS A 508 -6.91 49.61 16.67
N ILE A 509 -5.76 49.63 15.99
CA ILE A 509 -4.43 49.47 16.62
C ILE A 509 -3.89 50.83 17.09
N MET A 510 -4.16 51.90 16.34
CA MET A 510 -3.72 53.26 16.71
C MET A 510 -4.21 53.67 18.09
N ALA A 511 -5.39 53.22 18.51
CA ALA A 511 -5.89 53.44 19.87
C ALA A 511 -4.97 52.84 20.95
N ILE A 512 -4.42 51.64 20.73
CA ILE A 512 -3.43 51.00 21.63
C ILE A 512 -2.10 51.74 21.59
N VAL A 513 -1.63 52.10 20.38
CA VAL A 513 -0.38 52.85 20.21
C VAL A 513 -0.43 54.15 21.02
N ILE A 514 -1.51 54.91 20.89
CA ILE A 514 -1.72 56.16 21.64
C ILE A 514 -1.78 55.90 23.15
N TRP A 515 -2.44 54.81 23.57
CA TRP A 515 -2.57 54.46 24.98
C TRP A 515 -1.21 54.14 25.63
N GLU A 516 -0.41 53.25 25.02
CA GLU A 516 0.95 52.94 25.48
C GLU A 516 1.85 54.19 25.44
N GLY A 517 1.69 55.02 24.41
CA GLY A 517 2.41 56.28 24.27
C GLY A 517 2.10 57.33 25.37
N LEU A 518 1.02 57.17 26.15
CA LEU A 518 0.71 58.10 27.24
C LEU A 518 1.84 58.18 28.28
N ALA A 519 2.56 57.09 28.53
CA ALA A 519 3.72 57.10 29.42
C ALA A 519 4.77 58.15 28.99
N LEU A 520 5.01 58.26 27.68
CA LEU A 520 5.95 59.21 27.09
C LEU A 520 5.43 60.66 27.17
N VAL A 521 4.12 60.84 27.03
CA VAL A 521 3.44 62.15 27.12
C VAL A 521 3.39 62.67 28.56
N ARG A 522 3.39 61.79 29.57
CA ARG A 522 3.45 62.17 30.98
C ARG A 522 4.81 62.75 31.36
N ASP A 523 5.88 62.16 30.84
CA ASP A 523 7.27 62.53 31.13
C ASP A 523 7.99 63.17 29.92
N LEU A 524 7.49 64.32 29.48
CA LEU A 524 7.97 65.06 28.29
C LEU A 524 9.46 65.40 28.31
N HIS A 525 10.01 65.73 29.49
CA HIS A 525 11.40 66.13 29.63
C HIS A 525 12.40 64.99 29.35
N THR A 526 12.01 63.75 29.66
CA THR A 526 12.85 62.56 29.50
C THR A 526 12.58 61.84 28.18
N SER A 527 11.34 61.88 27.67
CA SER A 527 10.96 61.31 26.37
C SER A 527 11.39 62.13 25.15
N GLN A 528 11.71 63.43 25.33
CA GLN A 528 12.11 64.35 24.26
C GLN A 528 11.08 64.44 23.11
N LEU A 529 9.79 64.27 23.40
CA LEU A 529 8.73 64.55 22.45
C LEU A 529 8.66 66.06 22.18
N THR A 530 8.60 66.43 20.89
CA THR A 530 8.54 67.82 20.44
C THR A 530 7.10 68.35 20.45
N SER A 531 6.94 69.67 20.36
CA SER A 531 5.63 70.29 20.13
C SER A 531 4.96 69.78 18.85
N ALA A 532 5.74 69.49 17.81
CA ALA A 532 5.24 68.92 16.55
C ALA A 532 4.70 67.49 16.74
N ASP A 533 5.40 66.65 17.51
CA ASP A 533 4.97 65.28 17.82
C ASP A 533 3.60 65.29 18.52
N ILE A 534 3.42 66.15 19.51
CA ILE A 534 2.16 66.24 20.29
C ILE A 534 1.01 66.78 19.44
N LEU A 535 1.28 67.75 18.57
CA LEU A 535 0.28 68.22 17.61
C LEU A 535 -0.14 67.11 16.64
N ARG A 536 0.79 66.27 16.18
CA ARG A 536 0.49 65.12 15.31
C ARG A 536 -0.37 64.07 16.02
N ILE A 537 -0.01 63.70 17.25
CA ILE A 537 -0.80 62.79 18.07
C ILE A 537 -2.21 63.35 18.31
N LYS A 538 -2.32 64.66 18.60
CA LYS A 538 -3.61 65.34 18.77
C LYS A 538 -4.46 65.28 17.50
N LEU A 539 -3.88 65.42 16.31
CA LEU A 539 -4.59 65.27 15.05
C LEU A 539 -5.11 63.85 14.84
N LEU A 540 -4.31 62.82 15.14
CA LEU A 540 -4.74 61.42 15.08
C LEU A 540 -5.84 61.12 16.11
N TRP A 541 -5.71 61.63 17.32
CA TRP A 541 -6.75 61.53 18.35
C TRP A 541 -8.07 62.19 17.89
N GLN A 542 -8.00 63.38 17.27
CA GLN A 542 -9.18 64.03 16.69
C GLN A 542 -9.79 63.22 15.54
N LYS A 543 -8.95 62.55 14.74
CA LYS A 543 -9.38 61.63 13.67
C LYS A 543 -10.14 60.44 14.27
N LEU A 544 -9.61 59.79 15.31
CA LEU A 544 -10.28 58.68 16.02
C LEU A 544 -11.59 59.13 16.66
N ASN A 545 -11.65 60.33 17.23
CA ASN A 545 -12.88 60.87 17.81
C ASN A 545 -13.99 61.00 16.76
N LYS A 546 -13.68 61.64 15.62
CA LYS A 546 -14.65 62.00 14.58
C LYS A 546 -15.01 60.85 13.64
N LEU A 547 -14.06 59.98 13.29
CA LEU A 547 -14.19 59.03 12.18
C LEU A 547 -14.26 57.56 12.59
N SER A 548 -13.81 57.18 13.80
CA SER A 548 -13.80 55.78 14.20
C SER A 548 -15.12 55.35 14.83
N PRO A 549 -15.76 54.26 14.37
CA PRO A 549 -16.90 53.64 15.06
C PRO A 549 -16.46 53.07 16.41
N ALA A 550 -17.43 52.77 17.29
CA ALA A 550 -17.15 52.16 18.59
C ALA A 550 -16.42 50.80 18.45
N GLN A 551 -16.69 50.08 17.36
CA GLN A 551 -16.06 48.80 17.04
C GLN A 551 -14.53 48.87 16.92
N ASP A 552 -13.97 49.99 16.47
CA ASP A 552 -12.50 50.16 16.38
C ASP A 552 -11.84 50.09 17.77
N PHE A 553 -12.58 50.37 18.85
CA PHE A 553 -12.07 50.34 20.22
C PHE A 553 -12.14 48.96 20.87
N LYS A 554 -12.63 47.94 20.16
CA LYS A 554 -12.75 46.57 20.67
C LYS A 554 -11.39 45.99 21.08
N LEU A 555 -10.36 46.20 20.27
CA LEU A 555 -9.02 45.70 20.57
C LEU A 555 -8.44 46.40 21.82
N LEU A 556 -8.61 47.73 21.93
CA LEU A 556 -8.20 48.51 23.12
C LEU A 556 -8.93 48.06 24.39
N TYR A 557 -10.23 47.77 24.31
CA TYR A 557 -11.02 47.27 25.44
C TYR A 557 -10.40 46.00 26.03
N PHE A 558 -10.06 45.02 25.19
CA PHE A 558 -9.39 43.80 25.66
C PHE A 558 -8.00 44.08 26.22
N TYR A 559 -7.24 44.98 25.56
CA TYR A 559 -5.90 45.36 25.99
C TYR A 559 -5.88 45.98 27.40
N ASN A 560 -6.84 46.85 27.71
CA ASN A 560 -6.89 47.60 28.97
C ASN A 560 -7.54 46.84 30.14
N ASN A 561 -8.40 45.86 29.88
CA ASN A 561 -9.10 45.15 30.95
C ASN A 561 -8.16 44.26 31.77
N GLN A 562 -8.00 44.61 33.04
CA GLN A 562 -7.23 43.84 34.01
C GLN A 562 -7.93 42.52 34.39
N ASP A 563 -9.26 42.49 34.38
CA ASP A 563 -10.07 41.29 34.61
C ASP A 563 -10.65 40.77 33.30
N LYS A 564 -10.00 39.74 32.77
CA LYS A 564 -10.25 39.18 31.44
C LYS A 564 -11.38 38.13 31.43
N SER A 565 -12.01 37.92 32.59
CA SER A 565 -13.10 36.95 32.78
C SER A 565 -14.51 37.53 32.56
N ASN A 566 -14.66 38.85 32.53
CA ASN A 566 -15.95 39.56 32.44
C ASN A 566 -16.22 40.16 31.05
N VAL A 567 -16.04 39.37 29.99
CA VAL A 567 -16.36 39.81 28.62
C VAL A 567 -17.88 39.65 28.40
N PRO A 568 -18.62 40.69 27.99
CA PRO A 568 -20.06 40.59 27.79
C PRO A 568 -20.42 39.57 26.68
N GLU A 569 -21.24 38.57 26.99
CA GLU A 569 -21.62 37.49 26.05
C GLU A 569 -22.69 37.91 25.01
N ARG A 570 -23.35 39.06 25.17
CA ARG A 570 -24.41 39.56 24.26
C ARG A 570 -23.94 40.76 23.44
N ASP A 571 -24.13 40.70 22.12
CA ASP A 571 -23.71 41.75 21.17
C ASP A 571 -24.29 43.15 21.47
N GLY A 572 -25.50 43.22 22.03
CA GLY A 572 -26.14 44.49 22.41
C GLY A 572 -25.48 45.18 23.62
N ASP A 573 -24.93 44.40 24.55
CA ASP A 573 -24.23 44.93 25.73
C ASP A 573 -22.81 45.38 25.35
N LEU A 574 -22.14 44.63 24.46
CA LEU A 574 -20.79 44.95 23.99
C LEU A 574 -20.72 46.31 23.29
N GLU A 575 -21.66 46.64 22.40
CA GLU A 575 -21.66 47.95 21.71
C GLU A 575 -21.78 49.13 22.69
N SER A 576 -22.58 48.99 23.75
CA SER A 576 -22.70 50.01 24.79
C SER A 576 -21.41 50.18 25.60
N VAL A 577 -20.75 49.06 25.91
CA VAL A 577 -19.45 49.02 26.60
C VAL A 577 -18.34 49.61 25.74
N LEU A 578 -18.31 49.31 24.44
CA LEU A 578 -17.32 49.87 23.51
C LEU A 578 -17.51 51.37 23.31
N ARG A 579 -18.75 51.89 23.33
CA ARG A 579 -19.00 53.34 23.34
C ARG A 579 -18.49 54.00 24.61
N TYR A 580 -18.72 53.38 25.76
CA TYR A 580 -18.15 53.85 27.02
C TYR A 580 -16.62 53.83 26.98
N GLN A 581 -16.00 52.73 26.53
CA GLN A 581 -14.55 52.61 26.41
C GLN A 581 -13.96 53.65 25.46
N LYS A 582 -14.62 53.92 24.33
CA LYS A 582 -14.24 55.00 23.43
C LYS A 582 -14.27 56.34 24.15
N GLN A 583 -15.35 56.64 24.87
CA GLN A 583 -15.49 57.91 25.59
C GLN A 583 -14.42 58.06 26.68
N ASP A 584 -14.20 57.02 27.48
CA ASP A 584 -13.18 56.99 28.53
C ASP A 584 -11.75 57.15 27.98
N PHE A 585 -11.44 56.47 26.88
CA PHE A 585 -10.19 56.67 26.16
C PHE A 585 -10.02 58.13 25.72
N LEU A 586 -11.05 58.71 25.09
CA LEU A 586 -11.01 60.07 24.56
C LEU A 586 -10.83 61.10 25.68
N ASP A 587 -11.59 60.97 26.78
CA ASP A 587 -11.52 61.89 27.91
C ASP A 587 -10.16 61.81 28.61
N THR A 588 -9.67 60.59 28.87
CA THR A 588 -8.38 60.38 29.53
C THR A 588 -7.23 60.91 28.69
N THR A 589 -7.12 60.48 27.43
CA THR A 589 -6.03 60.90 26.54
C THR A 589 -6.10 62.41 26.24
N GLY A 590 -7.30 62.97 26.09
CA GLY A 590 -7.52 64.40 25.81
C GLY A 590 -7.03 65.32 26.94
N VAL A 591 -7.21 64.92 28.21
CA VAL A 591 -6.67 65.65 29.36
C VAL A 591 -5.15 65.64 29.35
N TRP A 592 -4.53 64.49 29.07
CA TRP A 592 -3.08 64.37 29.01
C TRP A 592 -2.46 65.19 27.88
N PHE A 593 -3.08 65.21 26.69
CA PHE A 593 -2.60 66.05 25.59
C PHE A 593 -2.71 67.54 25.88
N SER A 594 -3.79 67.98 26.53
CA SER A 594 -3.96 69.39 26.91
C SER A 594 -2.89 69.82 27.91
N ARG A 595 -2.64 69.00 28.95
CA ARG A 595 -1.56 69.24 29.93
C ARG A 595 -0.17 69.20 29.31
N ALA A 596 0.05 68.32 28.33
CA ALA A 596 1.34 68.23 27.66
C ALA A 596 1.64 69.46 26.80
N LEU A 597 0.62 69.99 26.10
CA LEU A 597 0.75 71.24 25.35
C LEU A 597 0.99 72.45 26.27
N GLU A 598 0.32 72.53 27.42
CA GLU A 598 0.52 73.58 28.42
C GLU A 598 1.93 73.59 29.02
N LYS A 599 2.61 72.44 29.10
CA LYS A 599 3.97 72.34 29.64
C LYS A 599 5.08 72.71 28.63
N ILE A 600 4.74 72.82 27.35
CA ILE A 600 5.69 73.06 26.25
C ILE A 600 5.63 74.50 25.74
N ILE A 601 4.50 75.18 25.95
CA ILE A 601 4.34 76.63 25.81
C ILE A 601 4.98 77.30 27.02
#